data_AF-A0AAP2Q5L8-F1
#
_entry.id   AF-A0AAP2Q5L8-F1
#
_cell.length_a   1.000
_cell.length_b   1.000
_cell.length_c   1.000
_cell.angle_alpha   90.00
_cell.angle_beta   90.00
_cell.angle_gamma   90.00
#
_symmetry.space_group_name_H-M   'P 1'
#
loop_
_entity.id
_entity.type
_entity.pdbx_description
1 polymer ?
#
loop_
_entity_poly.entity_id
_entity_poly.type
_entity_poly.pdbx_seq_one_letter_code
_entity_poly.pdbx_strand_id
1 'polypeptide(L)'
;MKEELRAIFNDYGLKYVFDTNSQEIKVMKEKKPGEIFLIPFHSIADTLQRMIFYKAAIESNSESALVFEEPEAHSYPPFISKVTQDIIQSDRN
;
A
#
# COMPACT_ATOMS: atom_id res chain seq x y z
N MET A 1 3.77 -5.67 6.68
CA MET A 1 3.23 -5.14 5.39
C MET A 1 2.45 -6.13 4.54
N LYS A 2 3.03 -7.26 4.09
CA LYS A 2 2.49 -8.06 2.97
C LYS A 2 1.08 -8.62 3.20
N GLU A 3 0.79 -9.10 4.41
CA GLU A 3 -0.52 -9.67 4.75
C GLU A 3 -1.60 -8.59 4.93
N GLU A 4 -1.24 -7.43 5.46
CA GLU A 4 -2.17 -6.31 5.61
C GLU A 4 -2.52 -5.68 4.25
N LEU A 5 -1.53 -5.50 3.37
CA LEU A 5 -1.79 -5.10 1.99
C LEU A 5 -2.65 -6.15 1.28
N ARG A 6 -2.37 -7.44 1.44
CA ARG A 6 -3.26 -8.50 0.92
C ARG A 6 -4.68 -8.34 1.39
N ALA A 7 -4.92 -8.10 2.68
CA ALA A 7 -6.25 -7.88 3.21
C ALA A 7 -6.95 -6.70 2.53
N ILE A 8 -6.28 -5.55 2.45
CA ILE A 8 -6.84 -4.34 1.82
C ILE A 8 -7.18 -4.57 0.35
N PHE A 9 -6.26 -5.17 -0.43
CA PHE A 9 -6.52 -5.45 -1.84
C PHE A 9 -7.63 -6.51 -2.02
N ASN A 10 -7.67 -7.53 -1.16
CA ASN A 10 -8.69 -8.58 -1.20
C ASN A 10 -10.10 -8.04 -0.94
N ASP A 11 -10.26 -7.03 -0.08
CA ASP A 11 -11.55 -6.37 0.18
C ASP A 11 -12.15 -5.75 -1.11
N TYR A 12 -11.30 -5.40 -2.07
CA TYR A 12 -11.70 -4.88 -3.40
C TYR A 12 -11.69 -5.94 -4.51
N GLY A 13 -11.46 -7.22 -4.17
CA GLY A 13 -11.31 -8.31 -5.14
C GLY A 13 -10.05 -8.18 -6.01
N LEU A 14 -9.03 -7.51 -5.48
CA LEU A 14 -7.75 -7.26 -6.15
C LEU A 14 -6.64 -8.10 -5.50
N LYS A 15 -5.60 -8.42 -6.27
CA LYS A 15 -4.39 -9.08 -5.77
C LYS A 15 -3.18 -8.24 -6.15
N TYR A 16 -2.35 -7.85 -5.19
CA TYR A 16 -1.06 -7.23 -5.52
C TYR A 16 -0.08 -8.32 -6.00
N VAL A 17 0.68 -8.02 -7.04
CA VAL A 17 1.73 -8.90 -7.58
C VAL A 17 2.98 -8.08 -7.86
N PHE A 18 4.14 -8.72 -7.73
CA PHE A 18 5.42 -8.14 -8.13
C PHE A 18 5.88 -8.84 -9.41
N ASP A 19 5.98 -8.10 -10.50
CA ASP A 19 6.49 -8.61 -11.76
C ASP A 19 8.02 -8.58 -11.72
N THR A 20 8.64 -9.76 -11.64
CA THR A 20 10.10 -9.87 -11.53
C THR A 20 10.82 -9.50 -12.83
N ASN A 21 10.15 -9.52 -13.98
CA ASN A 21 10.77 -9.13 -15.25
C ASN A 21 10.82 -7.62 -15.39
N SER A 22 9.72 -6.91 -15.09
CA SER A 22 9.71 -5.45 -15.16
C SER A 22 10.18 -4.76 -13.87
N GLN A 23 10.33 -5.51 -12.77
CA GLN A 23 10.61 -4.99 -11.42
C GLN A 23 9.54 -4.00 -10.93
N GLU A 24 8.30 -4.21 -11.35
CA GLU A 24 7.18 -3.33 -11.00
C GLU A 24 6.12 -4.05 -10.17
N ILE A 25 5.49 -3.29 -9.29
CA ILE A 25 4.25 -3.72 -8.66
C ILE A 25 3.12 -3.58 -9.68
N LYS A 26 2.30 -4.61 -9.79
CA LYS A 26 1.06 -4.60 -10.57
C LYS A 26 -0.08 -5.09 -9.71
N VAL A 27 -1.29 -4.76 -10.12
CA VAL A 27 -2.51 -5.22 -9.46
C VAL A 27 -3.24 -6.13 -10.43
N MET A 28 -3.52 -7.33 -9.96
CA MET A 28 -4.22 -8.35 -10.70
C MET A 28 -5.69 -8.35 -10.28
N LYS A 29 -6.60 -8.27 -11.26
CA LYS A 29 -8.03 -8.41 -11.07
C LYS A 29 -8.56 -9.55 -11.93
N GLU A 30 -9.26 -10.49 -11.32
CA GLU A 30 -9.93 -11.57 -12.02
C GLU A 30 -11.40 -11.21 -12.21
N LYS A 31 -11.84 -11.06 -13.46
CA LYS A 31 -13.24 -10.69 -13.78
C LYS A 31 -14.13 -11.93 -13.98
N LYS A 32 -13.54 -12.98 -14.53
CA LYS A 32 -14.11 -14.31 -14.76
C LYS A 32 -13.00 -15.35 -14.58
N PRO A 33 -13.33 -16.63 -14.35
CA PRO A 33 -12.32 -17.68 -14.30
C PRO A 33 -11.40 -17.64 -15.53
N GLY A 34 -10.12 -17.37 -15.31
CA GLY A 34 -9.11 -17.26 -16.37
C GLY A 34 -9.04 -15.92 -17.11
N GLU A 35 -9.91 -14.95 -16.83
CA GLU A 35 -9.86 -13.60 -17.39
C GLU A 35 -9.18 -12.64 -16.41
N ILE A 36 -7.86 -12.53 -16.54
CA ILE A 36 -6.98 -11.76 -15.66
C ILE A 36 -6.63 -10.42 -16.31
N PHE A 37 -6.87 -9.34 -15.57
CA PHE A 37 -6.43 -8.00 -15.91
C PHE A 37 -5.25 -7.60 -15.02
N LEU A 38 -4.18 -7.12 -15.65
CA LEU A 38 -3.07 -6.49 -14.97
C LEU A 38 -3.22 -4.97 -15.07
N ILE A 39 -3.32 -4.33 -13.92
CA ILE A 39 -3.45 -2.89 -13.76
C ILE A 39 -2.09 -2.40 -13.24
N PRO A 40 -1.42 -1.45 -13.92
CA PRO A 40 -0.20 -0.84 -13.41
C PRO A 40 -0.43 -0.20 -12.04
N PHE A 41 0.57 -0.24 -11.16
CA PHE A 41 0.45 0.36 -9.83
C PHE A 41 0.06 1.84 -9.86
N HIS A 42 0.61 2.62 -10.80
CA HIS A 42 0.29 4.04 -10.97
C HIS A 42 -1.16 4.30 -11.39
N SER A 43 -1.90 3.28 -11.84
CA SER A 43 -3.30 3.40 -12.26
C SER A 43 -4.30 3.11 -11.14
N ILE A 44 -3.86 2.82 -9.91
CA ILE A 44 -4.75 2.64 -8.76
C ILE A 44 -5.03 3.99 -8.07
N ALA A 45 -6.02 4.04 -7.18
CA ALA A 45 -6.36 5.26 -6.47
C ALA A 45 -5.16 5.86 -5.70
N ASP A 46 -4.97 7.18 -5.80
CA ASP A 46 -3.84 7.91 -5.17
C ASP A 46 -3.74 7.65 -3.66
N THR A 47 -4.87 7.61 -2.95
CA THR A 47 -4.90 7.30 -1.51
C THR A 47 -4.31 5.92 -1.21
N LEU A 48 -4.57 4.93 -2.06
CA LEU A 48 -4.04 3.57 -1.90
C LEU A 48 -2.53 3.54 -2.18
N GLN A 49 -2.07 4.26 -3.21
CA GLN A 49 -0.64 4.40 -3.51
C GLN A 49 0.10 5.06 -2.33
N ARG A 50 -0.44 6.16 -1.79
CA ARG A 50 0.14 6.88 -0.64
C ARG A 50 0.20 6.02 0.61
N MET A 51 -0.86 5.29 0.92
CA MET A 51 -0.89 4.39 2.08
C MET A 51 0.18 3.30 1.97
N ILE A 52 0.38 2.72 0.78
CA ILE A 52 1.45 1.73 0.54
C ILE A 52 2.82 2.36 0.72
N PHE A 53 3.02 3.58 0.20
CA PHE A 53 4.26 4.33 0.35
C PHE A 53 4.59 4.60 1.82
N TYR A 54 3.66 5.14 2.61
CA TYR A 54 3.90 5.43 4.03
C TYR A 54 4.26 4.17 4.81
N LYS A 55 3.48 3.09 4.65
CA LYS A 55 3.78 1.81 5.31
C LYS A 55 5.16 1.27 4.93
N ALA A 56 5.52 1.33 3.64
CA ALA A 56 6.84 0.89 3.19
C ALA A 56 7.97 1.74 3.77
N ALA A 57 7.82 3.06 3.82
CA ALA A 57 8.79 3.97 4.42
C ALA A 57 8.98 3.66 5.92
N ILE A 58 7.87 3.49 6.66
CA ILE A 58 7.90 3.19 8.10
C ILE A 58 8.55 1.81 8.36
N GLU A 59 8.16 0.76 7.64
CA GLU A 59 8.68 -0.59 7.86
C GLU A 59 10.14 -0.76 7.41
N SER A 60 10.61 0.06 6.47
CA SER A 60 12.01 0.05 6.02
C SER A 60 12.92 0.98 6.81
N ASN A 61 12.36 1.84 7.66
CA ASN A 61 13.12 2.76 8.48
C ASN A 61 13.78 2.03 9.65
N SER A 62 15.08 2.28 9.83
CA SER A 62 15.89 1.74 10.92
C SER A 62 16.69 2.85 11.56
N GLU A 63 16.43 3.14 12.84
CA GLU A 63 17.16 4.12 13.66
C GLU A 63 17.32 5.51 13.02
N SER A 64 16.32 5.94 12.24
CA SER A 64 16.33 7.24 11.54
C SER A 64 14.99 7.97 11.74
N ALA A 65 14.99 9.29 11.59
CA ALA A 65 13.78 10.09 11.66
C ALA A 65 13.14 10.22 10.28
N LEU A 66 11.84 9.89 10.18
CA LEU A 66 11.03 10.14 8.98
C LEU A 66 10.23 11.44 9.17
N VAL A 67 10.22 12.28 8.13
CA VAL A 67 9.41 13.49 8.08
C VAL A 67 8.53 13.42 6.83
N PHE A 68 7.21 13.51 7.00
CA PHE A 68 6.25 13.57 5.92
C PHE A 68 5.59 14.96 5.92
N GLU A 69 5.63 15.64 4.78
CA GLU A 69 4.95 16.93 4.57
C GLU A 69 3.50 16.67 4.13
N GLU A 70 2.54 17.30 4.81
CA GLU A 70 1.09 17.19 4.56
C GLU A 70 0.62 15.75 4.29
N PRO A 71 0.92 14.77 5.17
CA PRO A 71 0.62 13.36 4.91
C PRO A 71 -0.87 13.09 4.69
N GLU A 72 -1.75 13.93 5.24
CA GLU A 72 -3.20 13.92 5.12
C GLU A 72 -3.75 14.46 3.79
N ALA A 73 -2.95 15.20 3.03
CA ALA A 73 -3.40 15.77 1.76
C ALA A 73 -3.84 14.66 0.80
N HIS A 74 -5.02 14.84 0.19
CA HIS A 74 -5.63 13.90 -0.76
C HIS A 74 -5.82 12.46 -0.24
N SER A 75 -5.91 12.29 1.08
CA SER A 75 -6.08 10.98 1.72
C SER A 75 -7.41 10.89 2.47
N TYR A 76 -8.09 9.75 2.36
CA TYR A 76 -9.31 9.50 3.14
C TYR A 76 -8.95 9.36 4.63
N PRO A 77 -9.52 10.18 5.54
CA PRO A 77 -9.01 10.34 6.91
C PRO A 77 -8.81 9.05 7.72
N PRO A 78 -9.69 8.04 7.63
CA PRO A 78 -9.50 6.76 8.33
C PRO A 78 -8.19 6.02 8.00
N PHE A 79 -7.64 6.17 6.79
CA PHE A 79 -6.37 5.52 6.43
C PHE A 79 -5.17 6.17 7.11
N ILE A 80 -5.17 7.50 7.18
CA ILE A 80 -4.11 8.26 7.86
C ILE A 80 -4.12 7.93 9.35
N SER A 81 -5.29 7.91 9.99
CA SER A 81 -5.40 7.52 11.40
C SER A 81 -4.86 6.10 11.63
N LYS A 82 -5.15 5.15 10.73
CA LYS A 82 -4.65 3.77 10.86
C LYS A 82 -3.14 3.69 10.72
N VAL A 83 -2.55 4.33 9.71
CA VAL A 83 -1.09 4.39 9.53
C VAL A 83 -0.43 5.04 10.75
N THR A 84 -0.97 6.14 11.26
CA THR A 84 -0.44 6.80 12.46
C THR A 84 -0.52 5.91 13.70
N GLN A 85 -1.60 5.15 13.87
CA GLN A 85 -1.72 4.19 14.96
C GLN A 85 -0.68 3.07 14.85
N ASP A 86 -0.43 2.55 13.64
CA ASP A 86 0.59 1.53 13.43
C ASP A 86 2.01 2.06 13.76
N ILE A 87 2.29 3.34 13.49
CA ILE A 87 3.55 3.99 13.89
C ILE A 87 3.65 4.08 15.41
N ILE A 88 2.59 4.55 16.08
CA ILE A 88 2.57 4.73 17.55
C ILE A 88 2.76 3.39 18.27
N GLN A 89 2.16 2.32 17.74
CA GLN A 89 2.20 0.98 18.34
C GLN A 89 3.45 0.18 17.93
N SER A 90 4.32 0.73 17.08
CA SER A 90 5.55 0.07 16.68
C SER A 90 6.59 0.13 17.80
N ASP A 91 6.93 -1.01 18.38
CA ASP A 91 8.01 -1.16 19.37
C ASP A 91 9.43 -0.98 18.75
N ARG A 92 9.54 -0.62 17.45
CA ARG A 92 10.79 -0.57 16.67
C ARG A 92 11.29 0.86 16.35
N ASN A 93 10.92 1.85 17.15
CA ASN A 93 11.47 3.21 17.01
C ASN A 93 12.50 3.49 18.10
#